data_AF-G3AP10-F1
#
_entry.id   AF-G3AP10-F1
#
_cell.length_a   1.000
_cell.length_b   1.000
_cell.length_c   1.000
_cell.angle_alpha   90.00
_cell.angle_beta   90.00
_cell.angle_gamma   90.00
#
_symmetry.space_group_name_H-M   'P 1'
#
loop_
_entity.id
_entity.type
_entity.pdbx_description
1 polymer ?
#
loop_
_entity_poly.entity_id
_entity_poly.type
_entity_poly.pdbx_seq_one_letter_code
_entity_poly.pdbx_strand_id
1 'polypeptide(L)'
;MARILRLTMLPLRPIKLFQSYFLSEKAPTTTLPDLNTDTSINTSIRKLQHHQWSKGEILHYGFLTSVFSFVFIILPVSFLVKFPIAITFILCLLVPATSQFFLHALPVFAWLALYFTCSKIPNTWKPAISVQVLPAMETILYGDDLSNVLATINTRVLDIIAWLPYGILHFSLPFVVAGIIFLFGPPTSLRSFAFAFGYMNLFGVIIQILFPAAAPWYKNIYGLEPANYSMHGSPGGLGRIDALLGIDMYTTGFSNSPVIFGAFPSLHSGCSIMDVLFLCWLFPRFKPLWICYGCWLWWSTMYLTHHYFVDLIGGAMLSFVVFEFTKYKYLPVCDPTKFCRWSYTELKHININEIDPLSQNYIYQNDDESRLYTRIYPEQEPAVSGSYPLQPIIPTGPIVVPPIQEQVQESFEMATLRGVNEDDDEVSSNASNSPSVFENGPLYVSSNTSLDEMESSTSNGTSLPTVKKSVKTR
;
A
#
# COMPACT_ATOMS: atom_id res chain seq x y z
N MET A 1 -52.44 -37.29 4.24
CA MET A 1 -51.93 -37.01 5.61
C MET A 1 -50.43 -37.25 5.59
N ALA A 2 -49.66 -36.18 5.76
CA ALA A 2 -48.25 -36.06 5.39
C ALA A 2 -47.31 -36.89 6.27
N ARG A 3 -46.42 -37.68 5.64
CA ARG A 3 -45.21 -38.23 6.26
C ARG A 3 -44.06 -37.27 5.97
N ILE A 4 -43.85 -36.35 6.90
CA ILE A 4 -42.72 -35.43 6.91
C ILE A 4 -41.46 -36.24 7.25
N LEU A 5 -40.58 -36.43 6.27
CA LEU A 5 -39.20 -36.87 6.48
C LEU A 5 -38.48 -35.78 7.28
N ARG A 6 -38.35 -35.97 8.60
CA ARG A 6 -37.36 -35.26 9.41
C ARG A 6 -35.97 -35.80 9.05
N LEU A 7 -35.32 -35.17 8.08
CA LEU A 7 -33.87 -35.23 7.94
C LEU A 7 -33.28 -34.49 9.13
N THR A 8 -32.88 -35.23 10.16
CA THR A 8 -32.02 -34.73 11.23
C THR A 8 -30.68 -34.32 10.62
N MET A 9 -30.53 -33.02 10.33
CA MET A 9 -29.27 -32.37 9.99
C MET A 9 -28.34 -32.42 11.21
N LEU A 10 -27.67 -33.55 11.43
CA LEU A 10 -26.46 -33.55 12.27
C LEU A 10 -25.43 -32.65 11.57
N PRO A 11 -24.76 -31.72 12.28
CA PRO A 11 -23.76 -30.87 11.65
C PRO A 11 -22.68 -31.78 11.05
N LEU A 12 -22.60 -31.80 9.71
CA LEU A 12 -21.57 -32.52 8.99
C LEU A 12 -20.22 -32.04 9.51
N ARG A 13 -19.33 -32.97 9.88
CA ARG A 13 -17.98 -32.65 10.33
C ARG A 13 -17.32 -31.70 9.30
N PRO A 14 -16.55 -30.67 9.70
CA PRO A 14 -15.95 -29.70 8.77
C PRO A 14 -15.23 -30.33 7.58
N ILE A 15 -14.57 -31.47 7.77
CA ILE A 15 -13.91 -32.25 6.72
C ILE A 15 -14.89 -32.74 5.66
N LYS A 16 -16.07 -33.24 6.07
CA LYS A 16 -17.11 -33.70 5.14
C LYS A 16 -17.69 -32.54 4.33
N LEU A 17 -17.87 -31.38 4.96
CA LEU A 17 -18.30 -30.16 4.27
C LEU A 17 -17.26 -29.72 3.23
N PHE A 18 -15.98 -29.73 3.61
CA PHE A 18 -14.90 -29.39 2.67
C PHE A 18 -14.84 -30.37 1.50
N GLN A 19 -14.99 -31.66 1.76
CA GLN A 19 -15.06 -32.68 0.72
C GLN A 19 -16.25 -32.48 -0.21
N SER A 20 -17.44 -32.17 0.34
CA SER A 20 -18.67 -32.06 -0.44
C SER A 20 -18.81 -30.77 -1.24
N TYR A 21 -18.15 -29.68 -0.83
CA TYR A 21 -18.28 -28.37 -1.48
C TYR A 21 -17.05 -27.99 -2.32
N PHE A 22 -15.85 -28.43 -1.93
CA PHE A 22 -14.61 -28.05 -2.62
C PHE A 22 -13.99 -29.23 -3.36
N LEU A 23 -13.72 -30.34 -2.68
CA LEU A 23 -12.99 -31.44 -3.34
C LEU A 23 -13.83 -32.21 -4.37
N SER A 24 -15.15 -32.16 -4.28
CA SER A 24 -16.06 -32.71 -5.29
C SER A 24 -15.95 -32.03 -6.65
N GLU A 25 -15.46 -30.78 -6.70
CA GLU A 25 -15.24 -30.03 -7.94
C GLU A 25 -14.01 -30.52 -8.73
N LYS A 26 -13.12 -31.27 -8.07
CA LYS A 26 -11.87 -31.71 -8.68
C LYS A 26 -12.12 -32.75 -9.76
N ALA A 27 -11.71 -32.46 -10.99
CA ALA A 27 -11.69 -33.45 -12.06
C ALA A 27 -10.72 -34.62 -11.72
N PRO A 28 -11.08 -35.89 -11.92
CA PRO A 28 -10.25 -37.04 -11.52
C PRO A 28 -8.85 -37.07 -12.14
N THR A 29 -8.67 -36.43 -13.30
CA THR A 29 -7.43 -36.47 -14.09
C THR A 29 -6.47 -35.32 -13.81
N THR A 30 -6.89 -34.27 -13.08
CA THR A 30 -6.03 -33.11 -12.83
C THR A 30 -5.31 -33.21 -11.48
N THR A 31 -4.04 -32.81 -11.47
CA THR A 31 -3.23 -32.62 -10.26
C THR A 31 -2.92 -31.14 -10.01
N LEU A 32 -3.46 -30.24 -10.82
CA LEU A 32 -3.18 -28.80 -10.75
C LEU A 32 -3.45 -28.17 -9.36
N PRO A 33 -4.58 -28.45 -8.68
CA PRO A 33 -4.84 -27.83 -7.39
C PRO A 33 -4.12 -28.53 -6.21
N ASP A 34 -3.49 -29.68 -6.45
CA ASP A 34 -2.94 -30.54 -5.40
C ASP A 34 -1.71 -29.94 -4.71
N LEU A 35 -1.58 -30.28 -3.43
CA LEU A 35 -0.39 -29.94 -2.64
C LEU A 35 0.66 -31.03 -2.83
N ASN A 36 1.92 -30.61 -2.87
CA ASN A 36 3.04 -31.54 -2.91
C ASN A 36 3.27 -32.13 -1.51
N THR A 37 3.27 -33.45 -1.36
CA THR A 37 3.53 -34.13 -0.08
C THR A 37 4.91 -34.78 0.00
N ASP A 38 5.76 -34.58 -1.02
CA ASP A 38 7.12 -35.13 -1.04
C ASP A 38 8.01 -34.46 0.02
N THR A 39 8.66 -35.27 0.85
CA THR A 39 9.55 -34.83 1.91
C THR A 39 11.05 -35.00 1.56
N SER A 40 11.35 -35.52 0.37
CA SER A 40 12.72 -35.80 -0.06
C SER A 40 13.44 -34.53 -0.51
N ILE A 41 14.47 -34.13 0.22
CA ILE A 41 15.36 -33.01 -0.14
C ILE A 41 16.02 -33.25 -1.50
N ASN A 42 16.34 -34.50 -1.84
CA ASN A 42 16.97 -34.86 -3.11
C ASN A 42 16.12 -34.46 -4.31
N THR A 43 14.79 -34.43 -4.17
CA THR A 43 13.88 -33.98 -5.24
C THR A 43 14.13 -32.50 -5.57
N SER A 44 14.22 -31.65 -4.56
CA SER A 44 14.52 -30.22 -4.74
C SER A 44 15.93 -29.99 -5.27
N ILE A 45 16.92 -30.73 -4.79
CA ILE A 45 18.30 -30.63 -5.27
C ILE A 45 18.37 -30.98 -6.76
N ARG A 46 17.75 -32.09 -7.18
CA ARG A 46 17.71 -32.48 -8.61
C ARG A 46 17.01 -31.41 -9.47
N LYS A 47 15.88 -30.87 -8.99
CA LYS A 47 15.18 -29.77 -9.68
C LYS A 47 16.10 -28.56 -9.85
N LEU A 48 16.81 -28.16 -8.79
CA LEU A 48 17.72 -27.03 -8.80
C LEU A 48 18.90 -27.23 -9.76
N GLN A 49 19.49 -28.43 -9.78
CA GLN A 49 20.62 -28.78 -10.65
C GLN A 49 20.27 -28.70 -12.14
N HIS A 50 19.03 -29.00 -12.50
CA HIS A 50 18.55 -28.94 -13.88
C HIS A 50 17.78 -27.65 -14.21
N HIS A 51 17.66 -26.71 -13.26
CA HIS A 51 16.90 -25.48 -13.44
C HIS A 51 17.61 -24.51 -14.38
N GLN A 52 16.89 -24.00 -15.37
CA GLN A 52 17.38 -22.97 -16.29
C GLN A 52 16.94 -21.61 -15.78
N TRP A 53 17.89 -20.87 -15.20
CA TRP A 53 17.60 -19.59 -14.56
C TRP A 53 17.27 -18.49 -15.56
N SER A 54 16.13 -17.84 -15.37
CA SER A 54 15.84 -16.57 -16.04
C SER A 54 16.56 -15.40 -15.36
N LYS A 55 16.81 -14.32 -16.11
CA LYS A 55 17.37 -13.07 -15.56
C LYS A 55 16.52 -12.51 -14.40
N GLY A 56 15.19 -12.64 -14.52
CA GLY A 56 14.25 -12.19 -13.50
C GLY A 56 14.37 -12.98 -12.20
N GLU A 57 14.55 -14.30 -12.28
CA GLU A 57 14.78 -15.14 -11.09
C GLU A 57 16.11 -14.83 -10.42
N ILE A 58 17.18 -14.65 -11.21
CA ILE A 58 18.50 -14.27 -10.67
C ILE A 58 18.39 -12.95 -9.89
N LEU A 59 17.71 -11.95 -10.44
CA LEU A 59 17.47 -10.67 -9.76
C LEU A 59 16.62 -10.84 -8.50
N HIS A 60 15.52 -11.60 -8.60
CA HIS A 60 14.60 -11.88 -7.50
C HIS A 60 15.31 -12.53 -6.31
N TYR A 61 15.94 -13.69 -6.51
CA TYR A 61 16.60 -14.42 -5.43
C TYR A 61 17.90 -13.75 -4.97
N GLY A 62 18.62 -13.09 -5.88
CA GLY A 62 19.81 -12.30 -5.53
C GLY A 62 19.48 -11.14 -4.61
N PHE A 63 18.41 -10.39 -4.90
CA PHE A 63 17.93 -9.30 -4.06
C PHE A 63 17.44 -9.80 -2.69
N LEU A 64 16.63 -10.87 -2.64
CA LEU A 64 16.18 -11.40 -1.35
C LEU A 64 17.34 -11.92 -0.50
N THR A 65 18.32 -12.57 -1.13
CA THR A 65 19.55 -13.04 -0.45
C THR A 65 20.36 -11.88 0.12
N SER A 66 20.45 -10.73 -0.58
CA SER A 66 21.15 -9.56 -0.05
C SER A 66 20.43 -8.97 1.16
N VAL A 67 19.09 -8.91 1.14
CA VAL A 67 18.28 -8.48 2.30
C VAL A 67 18.48 -9.42 3.49
N PHE A 68 18.38 -10.74 3.30
CA PHE A 68 18.60 -11.70 4.38
C PHE A 68 20.04 -11.63 4.93
N SER A 69 21.03 -11.43 4.06
CA SER A 69 22.42 -11.26 4.47
C SER A 69 22.61 -9.99 5.30
N PHE A 70 22.01 -8.88 4.88
CA PHE A 70 22.01 -7.63 5.65
C PHE A 70 21.39 -7.82 7.04
N VAL A 71 20.21 -8.46 7.12
CA VAL A 71 19.56 -8.78 8.40
C VAL A 71 20.46 -9.67 9.27
N PHE A 72 21.06 -10.70 8.69
CA PHE A 72 21.95 -11.61 9.40
C PHE A 72 23.16 -10.89 10.00
N ILE A 73 23.70 -9.89 9.31
CA ILE A 73 24.83 -9.08 9.78
C ILE A 73 24.39 -8.15 10.93
N ILE A 74 23.29 -7.42 10.76
CA ILE A 74 22.87 -6.35 11.69
C ILE A 74 22.26 -6.90 12.98
N LEU A 75 21.61 -8.06 12.94
CA LEU A 75 20.97 -8.64 14.12
C LEU A 75 22.01 -8.90 15.23
N PRO A 76 21.93 -8.26 16.42
CA PRO A 76 22.97 -8.37 17.46
C PRO A 76 22.77 -9.63 18.33
N VAL A 77 22.71 -10.78 17.68
CA VAL A 77 22.52 -12.10 18.31
C VAL A 77 23.73 -12.98 18.02
N SER A 78 24.12 -13.84 18.97
CA SER A 78 25.22 -14.79 18.79
C SER A 78 25.01 -15.66 17.54
N PHE A 79 26.10 -15.95 16.84
CA PHE A 79 26.10 -16.88 15.71
C PHE A 79 25.56 -18.26 16.07
N LEU A 80 25.70 -18.68 17.33
CA LEU A 80 25.16 -19.95 17.83
C LEU A 80 23.62 -20.05 17.75
N VAL A 81 22.92 -18.90 17.72
CA VAL A 81 21.46 -18.85 17.54
C VAL A 81 21.09 -18.56 16.08
N LYS A 82 21.83 -17.69 15.41
CA LYS A 82 21.57 -17.33 14.01
C LYS A 82 21.71 -18.51 13.05
N PHE A 83 22.76 -19.32 13.21
CA PHE A 83 23.03 -20.44 12.30
C PHE A 83 21.93 -21.52 12.34
N PRO A 84 21.46 -22.00 13.51
CA PRO A 84 20.34 -22.93 13.57
C PRO A 84 19.05 -22.40 12.92
N ILE A 85 18.75 -21.11 13.09
CA ILE A 85 17.58 -20.48 12.45
C ILE A 85 17.75 -20.48 10.93
N ALA A 86 18.91 -20.06 10.43
CA ALA A 86 19.20 -20.04 8.99
C ALA A 86 19.16 -21.45 8.39
N ILE A 87 19.73 -22.46 9.07
CA ILE A 87 19.70 -23.86 8.64
C ILE A 87 18.25 -24.36 8.60
N THR A 88 17.45 -24.08 9.64
CA THR A 88 16.03 -24.47 9.68
C THR A 88 15.26 -23.85 8.52
N PHE A 89 15.49 -22.56 8.25
CA PHE A 89 14.86 -21.87 7.12
C PHE A 89 15.27 -22.49 5.79
N ILE A 90 16.56 -22.78 5.58
CA ILE A 90 17.06 -23.47 4.38
C ILE A 90 16.41 -24.86 4.23
N LEU A 91 16.26 -25.63 5.31
CA LEU A 91 15.57 -26.92 5.28
C LEU A 91 14.11 -26.77 4.85
N CYS A 92 13.40 -25.75 5.34
CA CYS A 92 12.03 -25.45 4.90
C CYS A 92 11.94 -25.10 3.40
N LEU A 93 12.99 -24.50 2.83
CA LEU A 93 13.07 -24.22 1.38
C LEU A 93 13.46 -25.45 0.56
N LEU A 94 14.17 -26.41 1.14
CA LEU A 94 14.63 -27.62 0.46
C LEU A 94 13.62 -28.77 0.48
N VAL A 95 12.78 -28.89 1.51
CA VAL A 95 11.78 -29.96 1.59
C VAL A 95 10.56 -29.61 0.72
N PRO A 96 10.20 -30.37 -0.33
CA PRO A 96 9.15 -30.00 -1.27
C PRO A 96 7.77 -29.72 -0.63
N ALA A 97 7.41 -30.50 0.40
CA ALA A 97 6.18 -30.33 1.15
C ALA A 97 6.06 -28.96 1.83
N THR A 98 7.17 -28.37 2.28
CA THR A 98 7.19 -27.04 2.90
C THR A 98 7.55 -25.95 1.90
N SER A 99 8.42 -26.24 0.93
CA SER A 99 8.94 -25.24 0.01
C SER A 99 7.87 -24.62 -0.89
N GLN A 100 6.82 -25.37 -1.22
CA GLN A 100 5.64 -24.86 -1.93
C GLN A 100 4.92 -23.70 -1.21
N PHE A 101 5.20 -23.51 0.09
CA PHE A 101 4.81 -22.34 0.86
C PHE A 101 6.00 -21.39 1.04
N PHE A 102 7.11 -21.88 1.62
CA PHE A 102 8.23 -21.04 2.05
C PHE A 102 8.94 -20.32 0.91
N LEU A 103 9.15 -20.96 -0.25
CA LEU A 103 9.80 -20.32 -1.41
C LEU A 103 8.98 -19.13 -1.92
N HIS A 104 7.66 -19.29 -2.02
CA HIS A 104 6.79 -18.24 -2.52
C HIS A 104 6.51 -17.14 -1.49
N ALA A 105 6.64 -17.46 -0.20
CA ALA A 105 6.55 -16.49 0.89
C ALA A 105 7.88 -15.77 1.19
N LEU A 106 8.97 -16.04 0.44
CA LEU A 106 10.28 -15.40 0.68
C LEU A 106 10.22 -13.87 0.74
N PRO A 107 9.50 -13.14 -0.13
CA PRO A 107 9.38 -11.68 -0.01
C PRO A 107 8.74 -11.23 1.31
N VAL A 108 7.73 -11.96 1.80
CA VAL A 108 7.09 -11.70 3.10
C VAL A 108 8.08 -11.94 4.23
N PHE A 109 8.83 -13.06 4.19
CA PHE A 109 9.85 -13.33 5.20
C PHE A 109 10.98 -12.30 5.18
N ALA A 110 11.43 -11.85 4.01
CA ALA A 110 12.45 -10.82 3.87
C ALA A 110 11.96 -9.48 4.44
N TRP A 111 10.72 -9.10 4.16
CA TRP A 111 10.08 -7.94 4.78
C TRP A 111 10.04 -8.05 6.30
N LEU A 112 9.47 -9.13 6.86
CA LEU A 112 9.35 -9.30 8.31
C LEU A 112 10.73 -9.30 8.98
N ALA A 113 11.70 -10.00 8.40
CA ALA A 113 13.07 -10.05 8.90
C ALA A 113 13.72 -8.66 8.93
N LEU A 114 13.53 -7.86 7.88
CA LEU A 114 14.03 -6.49 7.82
C LEU A 114 13.30 -5.57 8.80
N TYR A 115 11.97 -5.62 8.81
CA TYR A 115 11.12 -4.80 9.68
C TYR A 115 11.45 -4.99 11.16
N PHE A 116 11.55 -6.23 11.65
CA PHE A 116 11.87 -6.47 13.06
C PHE A 116 13.33 -6.17 13.43
N THR A 117 14.22 -6.04 12.44
CA THR A 117 15.65 -5.78 12.66
C THR A 117 16.04 -4.32 12.45
N CYS A 118 15.17 -3.49 11.87
CA CYS A 118 15.50 -2.10 11.51
C CYS A 118 15.91 -1.24 12.72
N SER A 119 15.36 -1.49 13.91
CA SER A 119 15.73 -0.81 15.16
C SER A 119 17.19 -1.05 15.55
N LYS A 120 17.80 -2.11 15.02
CA LYS A 120 19.20 -2.50 15.28
C LYS A 120 20.20 -1.88 14.30
N ILE A 121 19.74 -1.21 13.26
CA ILE A 121 20.60 -0.44 12.36
C ILE A 121 21.27 0.69 13.17
N PRO A 122 22.60 0.86 13.12
CA PRO A 122 23.30 1.93 13.82
C PRO A 122 22.75 3.31 13.46
N ASN A 123 22.52 4.18 14.45
CA ASN A 123 21.96 5.51 14.21
C ASN A 123 22.86 6.39 13.32
N THR A 124 24.16 6.16 13.29
CA THR A 124 25.11 6.85 12.40
C THR A 124 24.92 6.51 10.92
N TRP A 125 24.23 5.41 10.60
CA TRP A 125 23.93 5.02 9.22
C TRP A 125 22.58 5.55 8.75
N LYS A 126 21.74 6.02 9.69
CA LYS A 126 20.39 6.45 9.39
C LYS A 126 20.38 7.90 8.90
N PRO A 127 19.57 8.25 7.89
CA PRO A 127 19.40 9.63 7.43
C PRO A 127 18.83 10.55 8.52
N ALA A 128 18.81 11.85 8.27
CA ALA A 128 18.07 12.77 9.13
C ALA A 128 16.55 12.53 9.02
N ILE A 129 15.84 12.62 10.14
CA ILE A 129 14.38 12.43 10.19
C ILE A 129 13.69 13.66 9.60
N SER A 130 12.84 13.43 8.60
CA SER A 130 12.01 14.47 8.01
C SER A 130 10.77 14.74 8.87
N VAL A 131 10.71 15.93 9.47
CA VAL A 131 9.54 16.39 10.24
C VAL A 131 8.69 17.41 9.47
N GLN A 132 9.19 17.94 8.35
CA GLN A 132 8.56 19.04 7.61
C GLN A 132 7.94 18.61 6.28
N VAL A 133 8.49 17.59 5.60
CA VAL A 133 8.08 17.26 4.23
C VAL A 133 6.62 16.80 4.17
N LEU A 134 6.21 15.85 5.00
CA LEU A 134 4.82 15.34 4.95
C LEU A 134 3.80 16.40 5.35
N PRO A 135 3.96 17.16 6.46
CA PRO A 135 3.06 18.26 6.76
C PRO A 135 2.97 19.29 5.64
N ALA A 136 4.11 19.68 5.05
CA ALA A 136 4.14 20.66 3.97
C ALA A 136 3.42 20.14 2.71
N MET A 137 3.65 18.87 2.34
CA MET A 137 2.95 18.24 1.21
C MET A 137 1.44 18.16 1.45
N GLU A 138 1.01 17.84 2.66
CA GLU A 138 -0.41 17.80 3.01
C GLU A 138 -1.07 19.18 2.81
N THR A 139 -0.44 20.24 3.32
CA THR A 139 -0.92 21.62 3.12
C THR A 139 -0.88 22.05 1.65
N ILE A 140 0.17 21.73 0.91
CA ILE A 140 0.30 22.12 -0.51
C ILE A 140 -0.75 21.40 -1.38
N LEU A 141 -0.97 20.10 -1.15
CA LEU A 141 -1.83 19.27 -2.00
C LEU A 141 -3.31 19.37 -1.62
N TYR A 142 -3.63 19.53 -0.33
CA TYR A 142 -5.00 19.43 0.19
C TYR A 142 -5.49 20.69 0.89
N GLY A 143 -4.64 21.72 1.01
CA GLY A 143 -5.00 23.03 1.57
C GLY A 143 -4.98 23.11 3.10
N ASP A 144 -4.93 21.97 3.81
CA ASP A 144 -4.84 21.91 5.27
C ASP A 144 -4.30 20.54 5.73
N ASP A 145 -4.03 20.40 7.03
CA ASP A 145 -3.66 19.15 7.68
C ASP A 145 -4.92 18.29 7.94
N LEU A 146 -5.29 17.47 6.94
CA LEU A 146 -6.51 16.66 6.97
C LEU A 146 -6.56 15.73 8.20
N SER A 147 -5.41 15.19 8.60
CA SER A 147 -5.26 14.39 9.82
C SER A 147 -5.70 15.18 11.05
N ASN A 148 -5.21 16.42 11.21
CA ASN A 148 -5.57 17.25 12.35
C ASN A 148 -7.03 17.71 12.32
N VAL A 149 -7.58 18.05 11.15
CA VAL A 149 -9.01 18.37 11.00
C VAL A 149 -9.87 17.18 11.46
N LEU A 150 -9.55 15.97 11.00
CA LEU A 150 -10.29 14.75 11.37
C LEU A 150 -10.13 14.38 12.85
N ALA A 151 -8.94 14.60 13.42
CA ALA A 151 -8.64 14.28 14.82
C ALA A 151 -9.22 15.30 15.82
N THR A 152 -9.72 16.46 15.36
CA THR A 152 -10.24 17.53 16.23
C THR A 152 -11.51 17.09 16.98
N ILE A 153 -12.41 16.34 16.31
CA ILE A 153 -13.65 15.86 16.93
C ILE A 153 -13.44 14.42 17.41
N ASN A 154 -13.01 14.27 18.67
CA ASN A 154 -12.85 12.96 19.29
C ASN A 154 -14.07 12.59 20.14
N THR A 155 -14.59 11.37 19.95
CA THR A 155 -15.63 10.78 20.80
C THR A 155 -15.36 9.30 21.00
N ARG A 156 -15.83 8.73 22.12
CA ARG A 156 -15.66 7.28 22.40
C ARG A 156 -16.23 6.39 21.29
N VAL A 157 -17.30 6.83 20.63
CA VAL A 157 -17.93 6.09 19.53
C VAL A 157 -17.02 6.08 18.31
N LEU A 158 -16.50 7.25 17.92
CA LEU A 158 -15.56 7.34 16.79
C LEU A 158 -14.25 6.61 17.08
N ASP A 159 -13.78 6.63 18.33
CA ASP A 159 -12.62 5.84 18.76
C ASP A 159 -12.82 4.34 18.51
N ILE A 160 -13.95 3.77 18.93
CA ILE A 160 -14.26 2.35 18.68
C ILE A 160 -14.40 2.05 17.19
N ILE A 161 -15.05 2.93 16.43
CA ILE A 161 -15.21 2.76 14.97
C ILE A 161 -13.86 2.80 14.25
N ALA A 162 -12.94 3.69 14.65
CA ALA A 162 -11.60 3.76 14.08
C ALA A 162 -10.70 2.60 14.54
N TRP A 163 -10.89 2.17 15.79
CA TRP A 163 -10.14 1.09 16.40
C TRP A 163 -10.41 -0.26 15.73
N LEU A 164 -11.60 -0.53 15.23
CA LEU A 164 -11.88 -1.84 14.63
C LEU A 164 -10.99 -2.15 13.40
N PRO A 165 -10.95 -1.33 12.33
CA PRO A 165 -10.09 -1.59 11.19
C PRO A 165 -8.60 -1.45 11.54
N TYR A 166 -8.24 -0.44 12.34
CA TYR A 166 -6.84 -0.10 12.60
C TYR A 166 -6.23 -0.83 13.81
N GLY A 167 -6.96 -1.06 14.88
CA GLY A 167 -6.45 -1.77 16.06
C GLY A 167 -6.51 -3.29 15.93
N ILE A 168 -7.38 -3.84 15.08
CA ILE A 168 -7.64 -5.29 14.99
C ILE A 168 -7.53 -5.81 13.55
N LEU A 169 -8.38 -5.34 12.63
CA LEU A 169 -8.59 -6.06 11.37
C LEU A 169 -7.35 -6.05 10.48
N HIS A 170 -6.64 -4.93 10.35
CA HIS A 170 -5.52 -4.85 9.41
C HIS A 170 -4.37 -5.85 9.69
N PHE A 171 -4.24 -6.35 10.93
CA PHE A 171 -3.25 -7.38 11.28
C PHE A 171 -3.66 -8.77 10.82
N SER A 172 -4.96 -9.07 10.83
CA SER A 172 -5.50 -10.42 10.57
C SER A 172 -6.01 -10.57 9.15
N LEU A 173 -6.46 -9.48 8.53
CA LEU A 173 -7.13 -9.51 7.24
C LEU A 173 -6.25 -10.05 6.11
N PRO A 174 -4.93 -9.76 6.01
CA PRO A 174 -4.09 -10.35 4.96
C PRO A 174 -4.07 -11.89 5.00
N PHE A 175 -4.18 -12.49 6.19
CA PHE A 175 -4.25 -13.95 6.33
C PHE A 175 -5.64 -14.49 5.93
N VAL A 176 -6.70 -13.75 6.24
CA VAL A 176 -8.06 -14.09 5.80
C VAL A 176 -8.15 -14.00 4.27
N VAL A 177 -7.63 -12.93 3.67
CA VAL A 177 -7.55 -12.74 2.21
C VAL A 177 -6.72 -13.85 1.57
N ALA A 178 -5.57 -14.20 2.13
CA ALA A 178 -4.77 -15.34 1.68
C ALA A 178 -5.58 -16.66 1.70
N GLY A 179 -6.35 -16.91 2.76
CA GLY A 179 -7.24 -18.08 2.86
C GLY A 179 -8.36 -18.06 1.82
N ILE A 180 -8.97 -16.90 1.59
CA ILE A 180 -10.00 -16.70 0.57
C ILE A 180 -9.42 -16.95 -0.83
N ILE A 181 -8.25 -16.37 -1.16
CA ILE A 181 -7.55 -16.58 -2.43
C ILE A 181 -7.19 -18.06 -2.60
N PHE A 182 -6.74 -18.73 -1.53
CA PHE A 182 -6.43 -20.16 -1.59
C PHE A 182 -7.65 -21.02 -1.94
N LEU A 183 -8.82 -20.71 -1.35
CA LEU A 183 -10.03 -21.50 -1.54
C LEU A 183 -10.72 -21.23 -2.87
N PHE A 184 -10.87 -19.95 -3.24
CA PHE A 184 -11.70 -19.53 -4.36
C PHE A 184 -10.92 -19.11 -5.60
N GLY A 185 -9.65 -18.72 -5.44
CA GLY A 185 -8.80 -18.32 -6.57
C GLY A 185 -8.29 -19.49 -7.40
N PRO A 186 -7.91 -19.25 -8.67
CA PRO A 186 -7.15 -20.21 -9.45
C PRO A 186 -5.93 -20.75 -8.68
N PRO A 187 -5.52 -22.00 -8.92
CA PRO A 187 -4.23 -22.50 -8.46
C PRO A 187 -3.11 -21.53 -8.82
N THR A 188 -2.14 -21.38 -7.90
CA THR A 188 -1.02 -20.40 -7.90
C THR A 188 -1.33 -18.95 -7.49
N SER A 189 -2.58 -18.49 -7.46
CA SER A 189 -2.90 -17.09 -7.11
C SER A 189 -2.43 -16.64 -5.71
N LEU A 190 -2.43 -17.54 -4.73
CA LEU A 190 -1.88 -17.25 -3.39
C LEU A 190 -0.37 -16.93 -3.44
N ARG A 191 0.37 -17.56 -4.36
CA ARG A 191 1.81 -17.29 -4.55
C ARG A 191 2.01 -15.88 -5.09
N SER A 192 1.13 -15.45 -6.01
CA SER A 192 1.10 -14.10 -6.57
C SER A 192 0.75 -13.07 -5.50
N PHE A 193 -0.22 -13.36 -4.63
CA PHE A 193 -0.52 -12.52 -3.45
C PHE A 193 0.67 -12.39 -2.51
N ALA A 194 1.30 -13.50 -2.12
CA ALA A 194 2.48 -13.48 -1.24
C ALA A 194 3.66 -12.71 -1.86
N PHE A 195 3.87 -12.84 -3.16
CA PHE A 195 4.85 -12.04 -3.90
C PHE A 195 4.54 -10.55 -3.81
N ALA A 196 3.33 -10.14 -4.21
CA ALA A 196 2.94 -8.74 -4.25
C ALA A 196 2.92 -8.10 -2.87
N PHE A 197 2.27 -8.75 -1.91
CA PHE A 197 2.17 -8.29 -0.52
C PHE A 197 3.55 -8.17 0.12
N GLY A 198 4.42 -9.18 -0.08
CA GLY A 198 5.78 -9.16 0.47
C GLY A 198 6.66 -8.09 -0.15
N TYR A 199 6.63 -7.90 -1.47
CA TYR A 199 7.43 -6.86 -2.12
C TYR A 199 6.95 -5.44 -1.84
N MET A 200 5.63 -5.20 -1.83
CA MET A 200 5.08 -3.90 -1.45
C MET A 200 5.56 -3.51 -0.05
N ASN A 201 5.46 -4.43 0.91
CA ASN A 201 5.91 -4.18 2.27
C ASN A 201 7.43 -4.04 2.40
N LEU A 202 8.20 -4.90 1.71
CA LEU A 202 9.66 -4.84 1.71
C LEU A 202 10.16 -3.51 1.15
N PHE A 203 9.62 -3.06 0.02
CA PHE A 203 9.95 -1.76 -0.55
C PHE A 203 9.49 -0.60 0.34
N GLY A 204 8.30 -0.69 0.95
CA GLY A 204 7.84 0.33 1.89
C GLY A 204 8.80 0.49 3.07
N VAL A 205 9.26 -0.62 3.69
CA VAL A 205 10.25 -0.56 4.78
C VAL A 205 11.60 -0.01 4.29
N ILE A 206 12.06 -0.40 3.11
CA ILE A 206 13.30 0.16 2.53
C ILE A 206 13.16 1.67 2.35
N ILE A 207 12.04 2.15 1.82
CA ILE A 207 11.79 3.59 1.66
C ILE A 207 11.77 4.27 3.03
N GLN A 208 11.10 3.71 4.05
CA GLN A 208 11.07 4.27 5.40
C GLN A 208 12.46 4.35 6.06
N ILE A 209 13.37 3.41 5.75
CA ILE A 209 14.75 3.45 6.22
C ILE A 209 15.55 4.56 5.51
N LEU A 210 15.34 4.72 4.20
CA LEU A 210 16.07 5.70 3.37
C LEU A 210 15.49 7.12 3.47
N PHE A 211 14.21 7.23 3.82
CA PHE A 211 13.48 8.48 4.00
C PHE A 211 12.62 8.38 5.28
N PRO A 212 13.25 8.46 6.46
CA PRO A 212 12.55 8.47 7.73
C PRO A 212 11.71 9.74 7.83
N ALA A 213 10.41 9.59 8.06
CA ALA A 213 9.47 10.69 8.13
C ALA A 213 8.55 10.58 9.35
N ALA A 214 8.32 11.70 10.02
CA ALA A 214 7.46 11.76 11.19
C ALA A 214 5.97 11.78 10.82
N ALA A 215 5.17 11.08 11.64
CA ALA A 215 3.71 11.01 11.51
C ALA A 215 3.02 12.18 12.26
N PRO A 216 1.69 12.37 12.11
CA PRO A 216 0.97 13.48 12.74
C PRO A 216 1.08 13.56 14.25
N TRP A 217 1.11 12.42 14.95
CA TRP A 217 1.29 12.39 16.40
C TRP A 217 2.56 13.14 16.84
N TYR A 218 3.63 13.11 16.04
CA TYR A 218 4.88 13.79 16.38
C TYR A 218 4.69 15.30 16.28
N LYS A 219 4.11 15.77 15.17
CA LYS A 219 3.80 17.18 14.95
C LYS A 219 2.90 17.73 16.06
N ASN A 220 1.94 16.94 16.52
CA ASN A 220 1.00 17.36 17.55
C ASN A 220 1.65 17.50 18.94
N ILE A 221 2.72 16.77 19.22
CA ILE A 221 3.43 16.83 20.51
C ILE A 221 4.62 17.80 20.47
N TYR A 222 5.39 17.79 19.38
CA TYR A 222 6.69 18.44 19.28
C TYR A 222 6.73 19.55 18.20
N GLY A 223 5.65 19.79 17.47
CA GLY A 223 5.65 20.71 16.34
C GLY A 223 6.57 20.26 15.21
N LEU A 224 7.33 21.19 14.64
CA LEU A 224 8.31 20.92 13.58
C LEU A 224 9.75 20.85 14.11
N GLU A 225 9.91 20.68 15.42
CA GLU A 225 11.23 20.59 16.05
C GLU A 225 12.00 19.35 15.56
N PRO A 226 13.33 19.45 15.36
CA PRO A 226 14.14 18.34 14.85
C PRO A 226 14.01 17.06 15.71
N ALA A 227 13.60 15.97 15.06
CA ALA A 227 13.52 14.65 15.69
C ALA A 227 14.89 13.98 15.77
N ASN A 228 15.01 13.00 16.68
CA ASN A 228 16.22 12.18 16.80
C ASN A 228 15.90 10.71 17.14
N TYR A 229 16.83 9.81 16.85
CA TYR A 229 16.65 8.36 17.02
C TYR A 229 16.68 7.83 18.46
N SER A 230 16.82 8.70 19.48
CA SER A 230 16.64 8.31 20.88
C SER A 230 15.19 8.47 21.36
N MET A 231 14.33 9.11 20.55
CA MET A 231 12.92 9.30 20.88
C MET A 231 12.14 7.98 20.78
N HIS A 232 11.16 7.84 21.67
CA HIS A 232 10.18 6.76 21.63
C HIS A 232 9.01 7.11 20.71
N GLY A 233 8.31 6.08 20.22
CA GLY A 233 7.05 6.29 19.49
C GLY A 233 5.89 6.68 20.41
N SER A 234 4.79 7.10 19.78
CA SER A 234 3.55 7.46 20.47
C SER A 234 2.40 6.59 19.97
N PRO A 235 1.47 6.16 20.84
CA PRO A 235 0.23 5.51 20.41
C PRO A 235 -0.74 6.47 19.70
N GLY A 236 -0.42 7.77 19.62
CA GLY A 236 -1.31 8.76 19.03
C GLY A 236 -2.72 8.69 19.64
N GLY A 237 -3.74 8.66 18.80
CA GLY A 237 -5.13 8.52 19.23
C GLY A 237 -5.48 7.16 19.84
N LEU A 238 -4.69 6.10 19.60
CA LEU A 238 -4.95 4.77 20.18
C LEU A 238 -4.76 4.74 21.70
N GLY A 239 -4.03 5.69 22.27
CA GLY A 239 -3.94 5.82 23.73
C GLY A 239 -5.31 6.02 24.39
N ARG A 240 -6.30 6.56 23.66
CA ARG A 240 -7.69 6.65 24.13
C ARG A 240 -8.37 5.29 24.23
N ILE A 241 -8.00 4.32 23.38
CA ILE A 241 -8.54 2.95 23.45
C ILE A 241 -7.96 2.18 24.63
N ASP A 242 -6.65 2.31 24.86
CA ASP A 242 -6.01 1.74 26.04
C ASP A 242 -6.70 2.25 27.33
N ALA A 243 -6.91 3.56 27.43
CA ALA A 243 -7.63 4.17 28.55
C ALA A 243 -9.10 3.73 28.65
N LEU A 244 -9.79 3.57 27.52
CA LEU A 244 -11.20 3.15 27.48
C LEU A 244 -11.38 1.70 27.95
N LEU A 245 -10.47 0.82 27.57
CA LEU A 245 -10.53 -0.62 27.88
C LEU A 245 -9.78 -0.99 29.16
N GLY A 246 -8.97 -0.10 29.71
CA GLY A 246 -8.13 -0.37 30.88
C GLY A 246 -7.00 -1.37 30.58
N ILE A 247 -6.46 -1.34 29.35
CA ILE A 247 -5.38 -2.20 28.88
C ILE A 247 -4.14 -1.37 28.53
N ASP A 248 -2.97 -2.01 28.46
CA ASP A 248 -1.74 -1.42 27.92
C ASP A 248 -1.25 -2.29 26.76
N MET A 249 -1.80 -2.00 25.57
CA MET A 249 -1.46 -2.72 24.34
C MET A 249 -0.84 -1.76 23.33
N TYR A 250 -1.53 -0.68 23.03
CA TYR A 250 -1.09 0.25 21.99
C TYR A 250 -0.01 1.19 22.49
N THR A 251 -0.07 1.63 23.74
CA THR A 251 0.93 2.48 24.37
C THR A 251 2.29 1.80 24.36
N THR A 252 2.41 0.62 24.98
CA THR A 252 3.67 -0.16 24.94
C THR A 252 4.06 -0.57 23.51
N GLY A 253 3.10 -0.96 22.67
CA GLY A 253 3.37 -1.40 21.30
C GLY A 253 3.98 -0.31 20.42
N PHE A 254 3.37 0.87 20.38
CA PHE A 254 3.83 1.98 19.53
C PHE A 254 5.07 2.68 20.10
N SER A 255 5.22 2.76 21.42
CA SER A 255 6.43 3.32 22.03
C SER A 255 7.69 2.51 21.72
N ASN A 256 7.54 1.23 21.39
CA ASN A 256 8.63 0.31 21.05
C ASN A 256 8.56 -0.18 19.59
N SER A 257 7.85 0.54 18.71
CA SER A 257 7.78 0.18 17.29
C SER A 257 9.19 0.08 16.68
N PRO A 258 9.49 -0.95 15.87
CA PRO A 258 10.78 -1.05 15.18
C PRO A 258 11.08 0.16 14.29
N VAL A 259 10.04 0.73 13.65
CA VAL A 259 10.13 1.88 12.75
C VAL A 259 9.26 3.02 13.31
N ILE A 260 9.83 3.88 14.16
CA ILE A 260 9.10 4.99 14.78
C ILE A 260 8.79 6.09 13.76
N PHE A 261 9.79 6.48 12.96
CA PHE A 261 9.69 7.55 11.95
C PHE A 261 9.50 6.96 10.55
N GLY A 262 8.52 6.07 10.40
CA GLY A 262 8.22 5.36 9.16
C GLY A 262 6.90 5.78 8.52
N ALA A 263 6.53 7.07 8.59
CA ALA A 263 5.23 7.51 8.10
C ALA A 263 5.06 7.27 6.58
N PHE A 264 6.10 7.56 5.78
CA PHE A 264 6.04 7.47 4.32
C PHE A 264 6.86 6.31 3.74
N PRO A 265 6.29 5.52 2.81
CA PRO A 265 4.85 5.41 2.52
C PRO A 265 4.12 4.71 3.67
N SER A 266 2.80 4.90 3.77
CA SER A 266 2.01 4.17 4.76
C SER A 266 1.89 2.70 4.39
N LEU A 267 2.46 1.81 5.21
CA LEU A 267 2.28 0.36 5.05
C LEU A 267 0.86 -0.09 5.39
N HIS A 268 0.14 0.62 6.25
CA HIS A 268 -1.28 0.33 6.52
C HIS A 268 -2.13 0.56 5.27
N SER A 269 -1.88 1.66 4.55
CA SER A 269 -2.48 1.88 3.23
C SER A 269 -2.03 0.81 2.23
N GLY A 270 -0.72 0.58 2.11
CA GLY A 270 -0.20 -0.42 1.18
C GLY A 270 -0.81 -1.81 1.36
N CYS A 271 -0.89 -2.31 2.61
CA CYS A 271 -1.48 -3.61 2.91
C CYS A 271 -2.98 -3.66 2.59
N SER A 272 -3.74 -2.66 3.04
CA SER A 272 -5.19 -2.63 2.82
C SER A 272 -5.56 -2.49 1.34
N ILE A 273 -4.83 -1.66 0.58
CA ILE A 273 -5.06 -1.52 -0.85
C ILE A 273 -4.66 -2.81 -1.59
N MET A 274 -3.61 -3.51 -1.16
CA MET A 274 -3.27 -4.81 -1.73
C MET A 274 -4.40 -5.83 -1.52
N ASP A 275 -4.96 -5.90 -0.32
CA ASP A 275 -6.13 -6.74 -0.01
C ASP A 275 -7.32 -6.35 -0.90
N VAL A 276 -7.62 -5.06 -1.02
CA VAL A 276 -8.71 -4.55 -1.87
C VAL A 276 -8.49 -4.93 -3.33
N LEU A 277 -7.29 -4.76 -3.88
CA LEU A 277 -6.99 -5.09 -5.28
C LEU A 277 -7.20 -6.58 -5.57
N PHE A 278 -6.70 -7.45 -4.70
CA PHE A 278 -6.90 -8.89 -4.86
C PHE A 278 -8.36 -9.33 -4.65
N LEU A 279 -9.09 -8.72 -3.71
CA LEU A 279 -10.52 -9.00 -3.52
C LEU A 279 -11.37 -8.45 -4.67
N CYS A 280 -10.99 -7.33 -5.27
CA CYS A 280 -11.62 -6.79 -6.48
C CYS A 280 -11.38 -7.70 -7.70
N TRP A 281 -10.17 -8.24 -7.83
CA TRP A 281 -9.82 -9.20 -8.88
C TRP A 281 -10.58 -10.52 -8.71
N LEU A 282 -10.67 -11.05 -7.49
CA LEU A 282 -11.33 -12.33 -7.22
C LEU A 282 -12.86 -12.22 -7.19
N PHE A 283 -13.39 -11.13 -6.66
CA PHE A 283 -14.83 -10.89 -6.50
C PHE A 283 -15.23 -9.47 -6.95
N PRO A 284 -15.23 -9.19 -8.26
CA PRO A 284 -15.46 -7.85 -8.80
C PRO A 284 -16.85 -7.29 -8.45
N ARG A 285 -17.85 -8.14 -8.22
CA ARG A 285 -19.20 -7.73 -7.81
C ARG A 285 -19.23 -7.02 -6.45
N PHE A 286 -18.28 -7.32 -5.56
CA PHE A 286 -18.20 -6.74 -4.22
C PHE A 286 -17.20 -5.57 -4.13
N LYS A 287 -16.72 -5.04 -5.27
CA LYS A 287 -15.82 -3.87 -5.35
C LYS A 287 -16.17 -2.73 -4.37
N PRO A 288 -17.43 -2.26 -4.27
CA PRO A 288 -17.77 -1.18 -3.33
C PRO A 288 -17.48 -1.54 -1.87
N LEU A 289 -17.76 -2.78 -1.46
CA LEU A 289 -17.49 -3.24 -0.09
C LEU A 289 -16.00 -3.22 0.23
N TRP A 290 -15.16 -3.69 -0.70
CA TRP A 290 -13.71 -3.71 -0.53
C TRP A 290 -13.13 -2.29 -0.46
N ILE A 291 -13.58 -1.40 -1.36
CA ILE A 291 -13.15 0.00 -1.36
C ILE A 291 -13.58 0.70 -0.06
N CYS A 292 -14.82 0.46 0.41
CA CYS A 292 -15.28 1.01 1.70
C CYS A 292 -14.37 0.59 2.86
N TYR A 293 -13.88 -0.65 2.88
CA TYR A 293 -12.90 -1.08 3.90
C TYR A 293 -11.59 -0.28 3.80
N GLY A 294 -11.02 -0.12 2.59
CA GLY A 294 -9.80 0.67 2.39
C GLY A 294 -9.95 2.11 2.88
N CYS A 295 -11.03 2.79 2.47
CA CYS A 295 -11.35 4.14 2.93
C CYS A 295 -11.56 4.21 4.45
N TRP A 296 -12.21 3.21 5.04
CA TRP A 296 -12.43 3.17 6.48
C TRP A 296 -11.13 3.04 7.27
N LEU A 297 -10.19 2.21 6.80
CA LEU A 297 -8.87 2.11 7.43
C LEU A 297 -8.08 3.42 7.30
N TRP A 298 -8.11 4.06 6.13
CA TRP A 298 -7.42 5.34 5.90
C TRP A 298 -7.95 6.45 6.79
N TRP A 299 -9.28 6.58 6.88
CA TRP A 299 -9.90 7.49 7.81
C TRP A 299 -9.46 7.19 9.25
N SER A 300 -9.41 5.91 9.63
CA SER A 300 -9.01 5.49 10.98
C SER A 300 -7.56 5.86 11.31
N THR A 301 -6.62 5.68 10.37
CA THR A 301 -5.21 6.02 10.61
C THR A 301 -4.99 7.53 10.73
N MET A 302 -5.73 8.34 9.96
CA MET A 302 -5.70 9.80 10.08
C MET A 302 -6.36 10.28 11.37
N TYR A 303 -7.56 9.78 11.67
CA TYR A 303 -8.30 10.11 12.90
C TYR A 303 -7.51 9.76 14.17
N LEU A 304 -6.73 8.66 14.14
CA LEU A 304 -5.85 8.25 15.23
C LEU A 304 -4.44 8.86 15.13
N THR A 305 -4.22 9.83 14.25
CA THR A 305 -2.99 10.64 14.11
C THR A 305 -1.72 9.87 13.74
N HIS A 306 -1.86 8.72 13.08
CA HIS A 306 -0.72 7.90 12.67
C HIS A 306 -0.22 8.16 11.24
N HIS A 307 -1.06 8.76 10.40
CA HIS A 307 -0.73 8.99 8.99
C HIS A 307 -1.33 10.29 8.45
N TYR A 308 -0.59 10.93 7.56
CA TYR A 308 -1.10 11.99 6.69
C TYR A 308 -1.78 11.38 5.47
N PHE A 309 -2.67 12.09 4.80
CA PHE A 309 -3.30 11.58 3.59
C PHE A 309 -2.29 11.34 2.46
N VAL A 310 -1.26 12.21 2.33
CA VAL A 310 -0.20 12.05 1.33
C VAL A 310 0.57 10.72 1.45
N ASP A 311 0.83 10.26 2.66
CA ASP A 311 1.57 9.01 2.88
C ASP A 311 0.68 7.78 2.67
N LEU A 312 -0.64 7.90 2.88
CA LEU A 312 -1.63 6.90 2.48
C LEU A 312 -1.68 6.75 0.97
N ILE A 313 -1.69 7.85 0.21
CA ILE A 313 -1.61 7.82 -1.25
C ILE A 313 -0.31 7.16 -1.70
N GLY A 314 0.83 7.48 -1.08
CA GLY A 314 2.10 6.83 -1.38
C GLY A 314 2.07 5.30 -1.19
N GLY A 315 1.45 4.83 -0.11
CA GLY A 315 1.23 3.39 0.13
C GLY A 315 0.31 2.75 -0.92
N ALA A 316 -0.77 3.43 -1.31
CA ALA A 316 -1.71 2.98 -2.32
C ALA A 316 -1.05 2.82 -3.69
N MET A 317 -0.26 3.83 -4.09
CA MET A 317 0.47 3.83 -5.36
C MET A 317 1.51 2.70 -5.39
N LEU A 318 2.26 2.49 -4.30
CA LEU A 318 3.21 1.39 -4.21
C LEU A 318 2.51 0.03 -4.35
N SER A 319 1.37 -0.14 -3.68
CA SER A 319 0.56 -1.35 -3.81
C SER A 319 0.06 -1.55 -5.23
N PHE A 320 -0.46 -0.50 -5.87
CA PHE A 320 -0.97 -0.56 -7.23
C PHE A 320 0.12 -0.95 -8.23
N VAL A 321 1.30 -0.34 -8.17
CA VAL A 321 2.43 -0.66 -9.06
C VAL A 321 2.85 -2.12 -8.91
N VAL A 322 3.00 -2.60 -7.68
CA VAL A 322 3.39 -4.00 -7.42
C VAL A 322 2.29 -4.98 -7.83
N PHE A 323 1.02 -4.62 -7.60
CA PHE A 323 -0.12 -5.41 -8.03
C PHE A 323 -0.20 -5.53 -9.54
N GLU A 324 -0.12 -4.42 -10.30
CA GLU A 324 -0.19 -4.45 -11.77
C GLU A 324 0.95 -5.29 -12.36
N PHE A 325 2.19 -5.11 -11.86
CA PHE A 325 3.30 -5.98 -12.24
C PHE A 325 2.98 -7.47 -11.99
N THR A 326 2.41 -7.77 -10.83
CA THR A 326 2.03 -9.14 -10.46
C THR A 326 0.87 -9.68 -11.31
N LYS A 327 -0.13 -8.84 -11.61
CA LYS A 327 -1.32 -9.16 -12.40
C LYS A 327 -0.91 -9.69 -13.77
N TYR A 328 -0.05 -8.96 -14.47
CA TYR A 328 0.37 -9.35 -15.82
C TYR A 328 1.46 -10.41 -15.84
N LYS A 329 2.30 -10.52 -14.79
CA LYS A 329 3.44 -11.44 -14.79
C LYS A 329 3.15 -12.81 -14.20
N TYR A 330 2.34 -12.88 -13.15
CA TYR A 330 2.22 -14.07 -12.31
C TYR A 330 0.78 -14.46 -11.96
N LEU A 331 -0.19 -13.56 -12.08
CA LEU A 331 -1.56 -13.82 -11.65
C LEU A 331 -2.35 -14.54 -12.75
N PRO A 332 -2.98 -15.69 -12.47
CA PRO A 332 -3.89 -16.31 -13.42
C PRO A 332 -5.17 -15.49 -13.60
N VAL A 333 -5.85 -15.68 -14.73
CA VAL A 333 -7.17 -15.11 -14.99
C VAL A 333 -8.24 -15.89 -14.23
N CYS A 334 -9.15 -15.18 -13.56
CA CYS A 334 -10.33 -15.78 -12.93
C CYS A 334 -11.33 -16.20 -14.00
N ASP A 335 -11.75 -17.47 -13.98
CA ASP A 335 -12.81 -17.98 -14.84
C ASP A 335 -14.13 -17.95 -14.06
N PRO A 336 -15.14 -17.16 -14.49
CA PRO A 336 -16.41 -17.01 -13.77
C PRO A 336 -17.25 -18.29 -13.74
N THR A 337 -16.91 -19.28 -14.58
CA THR A 337 -17.56 -20.61 -14.57
C THR A 337 -17.00 -21.52 -13.49
N LYS A 338 -15.88 -21.15 -12.86
CA LYS A 338 -15.19 -21.97 -11.85
C LYS A 338 -15.53 -21.45 -10.46
N PHE A 339 -16.07 -22.34 -9.63
CA PHE A 339 -16.48 -22.00 -8.27
C PHE A 339 -15.29 -21.84 -7.32
N CYS A 340 -14.32 -22.76 -7.37
CA CYS A 340 -13.21 -22.78 -6.42
C CYS A 340 -11.91 -23.25 -7.06
N ARG A 341 -10.82 -23.21 -6.29
CA ARG A 341 -9.48 -23.67 -6.69
C ARG A 341 -9.50 -25.06 -7.35
N TRP A 342 -10.28 -26.00 -6.83
CA TRP A 342 -10.34 -27.38 -7.32
C TRP A 342 -11.13 -27.54 -8.61
N SER A 343 -11.96 -26.57 -9.00
CA SER A 343 -12.69 -26.59 -10.28
C SER A 343 -11.78 -26.35 -11.51
N TYR A 344 -10.54 -25.89 -11.29
CA TYR A 344 -9.58 -25.57 -12.35
C TYR A 344 -8.82 -26.82 -12.82
N THR A 345 -8.81 -27.05 -14.13
CA THR A 345 -8.01 -28.09 -14.80
C THR A 345 -6.79 -27.54 -15.53
N GLU A 346 -6.84 -26.26 -15.91
CA GLU A 346 -5.79 -25.52 -16.59
C GLU A 346 -5.73 -24.08 -16.04
N LEU A 347 -4.61 -23.39 -16.27
CA LEU A 347 -4.44 -21.98 -15.91
C LEU A 347 -4.24 -21.16 -17.17
N LYS A 348 -5.01 -20.07 -17.28
CA LYS A 348 -4.81 -19.03 -18.29
C LYS A 348 -4.19 -17.82 -17.63
N HIS A 349 -3.23 -17.21 -18.31
CA HIS A 349 -2.58 -15.97 -17.86
C HIS A 349 -2.83 -14.90 -18.91
N ILE A 350 -2.77 -13.64 -18.48
CA ILE A 350 -2.94 -12.50 -19.39
C ILE A 350 -1.76 -12.47 -20.36
N ASN A 351 -2.04 -12.43 -21.65
CA ASN A 351 -1.03 -12.20 -22.68
C ASN A 351 -0.99 -10.73 -23.03
N ILE A 352 0.04 -10.02 -22.54
CA ILE A 352 0.21 -8.57 -22.77
C ILE A 352 0.18 -8.23 -24.26
N ASN A 353 0.76 -9.08 -25.13
CA ASN A 353 0.80 -8.83 -26.56
C ASN A 353 -0.58 -8.94 -27.25
N GLU A 354 -1.54 -9.63 -26.63
CA GLU A 354 -2.90 -9.75 -27.19
C GLU A 354 -3.80 -8.59 -26.74
N ILE A 355 -3.48 -7.94 -25.62
CA ILE A 355 -4.28 -6.84 -25.05
C ILE A 355 -3.67 -5.46 -25.30
N ASP A 356 -2.41 -5.38 -25.72
CA ASP A 356 -1.76 -4.12 -26.09
C ASP A 356 -2.32 -3.60 -27.42
N PRO A 357 -3.00 -2.44 -27.44
CA PRO A 357 -3.56 -1.88 -28.67
C PRO A 357 -2.49 -1.49 -29.70
N LEU A 358 -1.22 -1.41 -29.31
CA LEU A 358 -0.08 -1.14 -30.20
C LEU A 358 0.58 -2.42 -30.72
N SER A 359 0.16 -3.59 -30.25
CA SER A 359 0.70 -4.88 -30.68
C SER A 359 0.10 -5.33 -32.01
N GLN A 360 0.93 -5.97 -32.84
CA GLN A 360 0.48 -6.60 -34.09
C GLN A 360 -0.49 -7.76 -33.85
N ASN A 361 -0.48 -8.33 -32.64
CA ASN A 361 -1.35 -9.45 -32.24
C ASN A 361 -2.55 -8.98 -31.40
N TYR A 362 -2.87 -7.68 -31.42
CA TYR A 362 -4.00 -7.14 -30.65
C TYR A 362 -5.29 -7.85 -31.03
N ILE A 363 -5.93 -8.46 -30.04
CA ILE A 363 -7.27 -9.01 -30.14
C ILE A 363 -8.16 -8.06 -29.34
N TYR A 364 -9.13 -7.45 -30.01
CA TYR A 364 -10.16 -6.68 -29.32
C TYR A 364 -10.93 -7.62 -28.38
N GLN A 365 -10.57 -7.59 -27.10
CA GLN A 365 -11.32 -8.26 -26.06
C GLN A 365 -12.41 -7.30 -25.59
N ASN A 366 -13.67 -7.75 -25.66
CA ASN A 366 -14.76 -7.18 -24.87
C ASN A 366 -14.45 -7.50 -23.40
N ASP A 367 -13.57 -6.73 -22.79
CA ASP A 367 -13.16 -6.96 -21.42
C ASP A 367 -14.30 -6.50 -20.50
N ASP A 368 -14.99 -7.45 -19.88
CA ASP A 368 -16.03 -7.16 -18.90
C ASP A 368 -15.47 -6.39 -17.67
N GLU A 369 -14.14 -6.39 -17.43
CA GLU A 369 -13.52 -5.50 -16.45
C GLU A 369 -13.63 -4.01 -16.86
N SER A 370 -13.54 -3.72 -18.16
CA SER A 370 -13.59 -2.35 -18.71
C SER A 370 -15.03 -1.80 -18.83
N ARG A 371 -16.04 -2.67 -19.00
CA ARG A 371 -17.47 -2.27 -19.08
C ARG A 371 -18.02 -1.61 -17.81
N LEU A 372 -17.34 -1.77 -16.67
CA LEU A 372 -17.70 -1.09 -15.43
C LEU A 372 -17.30 0.40 -15.41
N TYR A 373 -16.36 0.83 -16.27
CA TYR A 373 -15.90 2.22 -16.35
C TYR A 373 -16.67 3.05 -17.39
N THR A 374 -17.24 2.42 -18.42
CA THR A 374 -17.81 3.13 -19.59
C THR A 374 -19.30 3.46 -19.49
N ARG A 375 -19.95 3.30 -18.33
CA ARG A 375 -21.40 3.57 -18.16
C ARG A 375 -21.83 5.04 -18.28
N ILE A 376 -20.97 5.94 -18.78
CA ILE A 376 -21.28 7.35 -19.02
C ILE A 376 -21.69 7.61 -20.49
N TYR A 377 -21.44 6.68 -21.41
CA TYR A 377 -21.95 6.78 -22.78
C TYR A 377 -22.69 5.51 -23.17
N PRO A 378 -23.97 5.57 -23.60
CA PRO A 378 -24.61 4.44 -24.22
C PRO A 378 -23.90 4.14 -25.54
N GLU A 379 -23.26 2.98 -25.59
CA GLU A 379 -22.64 2.43 -26.80
C GLU A 379 -23.76 2.13 -27.82
N GLN A 380 -23.77 2.84 -28.95
CA GLN A 380 -24.61 2.47 -30.08
C GLN A 380 -24.07 1.16 -30.66
N GLU A 381 -24.91 0.13 -30.70
CA GLU A 381 -24.58 -1.15 -31.33
C GLU A 381 -24.06 -0.93 -32.76
N PRO A 382 -22.87 -1.44 -33.13
CA PRO A 382 -22.48 -1.49 -34.52
C PRO A 382 -23.31 -2.57 -35.22
N ALA A 383 -23.98 -2.16 -36.30
CA ALA A 383 -24.73 -3.04 -37.17
C ALA A 383 -23.86 -4.21 -37.66
N VAL A 384 -24.43 -5.42 -37.59
CA VAL A 384 -23.84 -6.66 -38.12
C VAL A 384 -23.50 -6.48 -39.61
N SER A 385 -22.23 -6.30 -39.95
CA SER A 385 -21.75 -6.36 -41.34
C SER A 385 -21.08 -7.72 -41.59
N GLY A 386 -21.67 -8.48 -42.51
CA GLY A 386 -21.20 -9.82 -42.91
C GLY A 386 -19.76 -9.83 -43.42
N SER A 387 -19.11 -10.97 -43.17
CA SER A 387 -17.77 -11.31 -43.61
C SER A 387 -17.66 -11.41 -45.13
N TYR A 388 -16.87 -10.54 -45.76
CA TYR A 388 -16.29 -10.77 -47.08
C TYR A 388 -14.77 -10.67 -47.00
N PRO A 389 -14.01 -11.57 -47.65
CA PRO A 389 -12.56 -11.51 -47.65
C PRO A 389 -12.07 -10.35 -48.53
N LEU A 390 -11.23 -9.49 -47.97
CA LEU A 390 -10.56 -8.41 -48.69
C LEU A 390 -9.56 -9.00 -49.70
N GLN A 391 -9.77 -8.74 -50.99
CA GLN A 391 -8.76 -8.97 -52.02
C GLN A 391 -7.76 -7.80 -52.06
N PRO A 392 -6.46 -8.04 -52.34
CA PRO A 392 -5.48 -6.97 -52.48
C PRO A 392 -5.70 -6.21 -53.79
N ILE A 393 -5.92 -4.90 -53.69
CA ILE A 393 -5.95 -4.01 -54.85
C ILE A 393 -4.50 -3.74 -55.27
N ILE A 394 -4.10 -4.26 -56.43
CA ILE A 394 -2.86 -3.88 -57.13
C ILE A 394 -3.17 -2.65 -58.00
N PRO A 395 -2.56 -1.48 -57.78
CA PRO A 395 -2.77 -0.32 -58.64
C PRO A 395 -2.09 -0.56 -60.00
N THR A 396 -2.89 -0.66 -61.07
CA THR A 396 -2.42 -0.63 -62.46
C THR A 396 -2.79 0.73 -63.06
N GLY A 397 -1.85 1.68 -63.06
CA GLY A 397 -1.99 2.96 -63.76
C GLY A 397 -1.27 4.12 -63.06
N PRO A 398 -0.72 5.10 -63.82
CA PRO A 398 0.04 6.19 -63.24
C PRO A 398 -0.85 7.16 -62.46
N ILE A 399 -0.38 7.58 -61.29
CA ILE A 399 -1.02 8.59 -60.43
C ILE A 399 -0.95 9.95 -61.15
N VAL A 400 -2.11 10.51 -61.49
CA VAL A 400 -2.25 11.91 -61.92
C VAL A 400 -2.63 12.73 -60.70
N VAL A 401 -1.74 13.63 -60.28
CA VAL A 401 -1.97 14.58 -59.18
C VAL A 401 -2.64 15.85 -59.74
N PRO A 402 -3.83 16.27 -59.27
CA PRO A 402 -4.40 17.58 -59.61
C PRO A 402 -3.72 18.71 -58.82
N PRO A 403 -3.69 19.96 -59.34
CA PRO A 403 -3.04 21.08 -58.65
C PRO A 403 -3.83 21.52 -57.42
N ILE A 404 -3.07 21.97 -56.41
CA ILE A 404 -3.56 22.53 -55.14
C ILE A 404 -4.25 23.87 -55.41
N GLN A 405 -5.47 24.03 -54.90
CA GLN A 405 -6.19 25.30 -54.86
C GLN A 405 -5.92 25.96 -53.50
N GLU A 406 -5.11 27.03 -53.50
CA GLU A 406 -4.82 27.86 -52.33
C GLU A 406 -6.11 28.55 -51.85
N GLN A 407 -6.53 28.27 -50.61
CA GLN A 407 -7.47 29.13 -49.90
C GLN A 407 -6.69 30.22 -49.15
N VAL A 408 -7.06 31.46 -49.46
CA VAL A 408 -6.40 32.71 -49.09
C VAL A 408 -6.50 32.99 -47.59
N GLN A 409 -5.36 33.47 -47.08
CA GLN A 409 -5.05 33.92 -45.75
C GLN A 409 -5.54 35.37 -45.55
N GLU A 410 -6.45 35.62 -44.61
CA GLU A 410 -6.75 36.98 -44.15
C GLU A 410 -5.88 37.31 -42.92
N SER A 411 -4.78 38.01 -43.19
CA SER A 411 -3.99 38.78 -42.21
C SER A 411 -4.52 40.22 -42.17
N PHE A 412 -4.82 40.74 -40.98
CA PHE A 412 -5.08 42.16 -40.78
C PHE A 412 -3.80 42.81 -40.26
N GLU A 413 -3.12 43.59 -41.10
CA GLU A 413 -2.00 44.45 -40.71
C GLU A 413 -2.32 45.93 -40.96
N MET A 414 -1.66 46.74 -40.15
CA MET A 414 -1.84 48.16 -39.85
C MET A 414 -1.41 49.08 -41.02
N ALA A 415 -2.17 50.14 -41.28
CA ALA A 415 -1.74 51.25 -42.15
C ALA A 415 -1.87 52.60 -41.43
N THR A 416 -0.77 53.33 -41.35
CA THR A 416 -0.61 54.72 -40.90
C THR A 416 -0.97 55.70 -42.02
N LEU A 417 -1.53 56.89 -41.68
CA LEU A 417 -1.03 58.22 -42.09
C LEU A 417 -1.96 59.40 -41.69
N ARG A 418 -1.29 60.41 -41.06
CA ARG A 418 -1.45 61.88 -41.15
C ARG A 418 -2.44 62.68 -40.26
N GLY A 419 -1.80 63.50 -39.39
CA GLY A 419 -2.04 64.94 -39.18
C GLY A 419 -2.92 65.28 -37.96
N VAL A 420 -2.71 66.31 -37.12
CA VAL A 420 -1.88 67.53 -37.08
C VAL A 420 -2.10 68.13 -35.66
N ASN A 421 -1.04 68.69 -35.03
CA ASN A 421 -0.97 69.70 -33.93
C ASN A 421 -1.60 69.39 -32.54
N GLU A 422 -1.14 69.90 -31.40
CA GLU A 422 0.06 70.60 -30.88
C GLU A 422 -0.11 70.61 -29.33
N ASP A 423 0.96 70.96 -28.62
CA ASP A 423 1.05 71.42 -27.21
C ASP A 423 1.25 70.39 -26.07
N ASP A 424 2.53 70.20 -25.75
CA ASP A 424 3.20 70.46 -24.45
C ASP A 424 2.55 69.97 -23.13
N ASP A 425 3.18 68.98 -22.48
CA ASP A 425 4.06 69.25 -21.32
C ASP A 425 4.69 67.95 -20.76
N GLU A 426 5.96 68.10 -20.36
CA GLU A 426 6.85 67.06 -19.83
C GLU A 426 6.50 66.59 -18.40
N VAL A 427 7.15 65.47 -18.03
CA VAL A 427 7.61 65.05 -16.68
C VAL A 427 6.91 63.82 -16.05
N SER A 428 7.61 62.69 -16.26
CA SER A 428 8.10 61.72 -15.27
C SER A 428 7.16 60.72 -14.55
N SER A 429 7.59 59.47 -14.71
CA SER A 429 7.67 58.36 -13.73
C SER A 429 6.42 57.58 -13.31
N ASN A 430 6.45 56.32 -13.78
CA ASN A 430 6.15 55.08 -13.05
C ASN A 430 4.70 54.77 -12.62
N ALA A 431 4.06 53.95 -13.46
CA ALA A 431 3.34 52.72 -13.13
C ALA A 431 2.36 52.73 -11.94
N SER A 432 1.13 53.14 -12.26
CA SER A 432 -0.16 52.48 -11.97
C SER A 432 -0.10 50.93 -11.97
N ASN A 433 -0.94 50.13 -11.31
CA ASN A 433 -2.17 50.29 -10.51
C ASN A 433 -2.43 48.90 -9.87
N SER A 434 -2.70 48.78 -8.55
CA SER A 434 -4.05 48.71 -7.90
C SER A 434 -4.69 47.28 -7.88
N PRO A 435 -5.70 46.99 -7.04
CA PRO A 435 -5.48 46.29 -5.77
C PRO A 435 -6.33 45.03 -5.58
N SER A 436 -5.92 44.23 -4.59
CA SER A 436 -6.59 43.03 -4.06
C SER A 436 -7.88 43.37 -3.32
N VAL A 437 -8.96 42.66 -3.63
CA VAL A 437 -10.25 42.66 -2.93
C VAL A 437 -10.17 41.68 -1.74
N PHE A 438 -10.81 42.05 -0.62
CA PHE A 438 -10.95 41.34 0.67
C PHE A 438 -9.99 41.76 1.80
N GLU A 439 -10.27 42.95 2.36
CA GLU A 439 -10.04 43.26 3.77
C GLU A 439 -11.31 42.97 4.58
N ASN A 440 -11.17 42.26 5.69
CA ASN A 440 -11.98 42.43 6.90
C ASN A 440 -11.06 42.15 8.10
N GLY A 441 -10.88 43.17 8.94
CA GLY A 441 -9.83 43.26 9.95
C GLY A 441 -10.01 42.42 11.22
N PRO A 442 -9.03 42.47 12.14
CA PRO A 442 -8.97 41.62 13.32
C PRO A 442 -9.73 42.21 14.51
N LEU A 443 -10.43 41.35 15.24
CA LEU A 443 -11.01 41.64 16.55
C LEU A 443 -9.94 41.45 17.64
N TYR A 444 -9.46 42.56 18.21
CA TYR A 444 -8.73 42.61 19.47
C TYR A 444 -9.74 42.73 20.62
N VAL A 445 -9.62 41.85 21.63
CA VAL A 445 -10.10 42.13 22.99
C VAL A 445 -8.98 41.73 23.97
N SER A 446 -8.59 42.71 24.78
CA SER A 446 -7.54 42.65 25.79
C SER A 446 -7.96 41.91 27.06
N SER A 447 -6.98 41.38 27.80
CA SER A 447 -7.01 41.45 29.26
C SER A 447 -5.61 41.51 29.85
N ASN A 448 -5.27 42.67 30.42
CA ASN A 448 -4.18 42.88 31.35
C ASN A 448 -4.45 42.13 32.67
N THR A 449 -3.44 41.54 33.27
CA THR A 449 -3.13 41.79 34.70
C THR A 449 -1.71 41.31 35.03
N SER A 450 -0.84 42.26 35.33
CA SER A 450 0.30 42.12 36.23
C SER A 450 -0.18 42.30 37.67
N LEU A 451 0.44 41.62 38.63
CA LEU A 451 0.65 42.10 40.00
C LEU A 451 1.76 41.26 40.66
N ASP A 452 2.82 41.96 41.05
CA ASP A 452 3.91 41.53 41.92
C ASP A 452 3.49 41.45 43.40
N GLU A 453 4.41 40.92 44.21
CA GLU A 453 4.59 41.02 45.67
C GLU A 453 4.00 39.93 46.59
N MET A 454 4.88 39.08 47.13
CA MET A 454 5.32 39.24 48.55
C MET A 454 6.56 38.41 48.88
N GLU A 455 7.58 39.09 49.42
CA GLU A 455 8.80 38.55 50.02
C GLU A 455 8.66 38.30 51.53
N SER A 456 9.47 37.34 52.00
CA SER A 456 10.14 37.25 53.32
C SER A 456 9.37 36.73 54.56
N SER A 457 9.88 35.64 55.17
CA SER A 457 10.62 35.68 56.46
C SER A 457 10.95 34.28 57.04
N THR A 458 12.25 33.97 57.07
CA THR A 458 13.08 33.37 58.15
C THR A 458 12.51 32.29 59.12
N SER A 459 13.14 31.11 59.16
CA SER A 459 14.17 30.69 60.16
C SER A 459 14.14 29.19 60.56
N ASN A 460 15.36 28.63 60.67
CA ASN A 460 15.85 27.54 61.53
C ASN A 460 15.27 26.11 61.46
N GLY A 461 16.19 25.13 61.32
CA GLY A 461 15.92 23.74 61.75
C GLY A 461 16.79 22.65 61.14
N THR A 462 17.98 22.48 61.70
CA THR A 462 18.91 21.34 61.65
C THR A 462 18.27 19.95 61.55
N SER A 463 18.74 19.06 60.65
CA SER A 463 19.27 17.71 60.96
C SER A 463 19.40 16.79 59.72
N LEU A 464 20.62 16.28 59.51
CA LEU A 464 21.00 15.11 58.71
C LEU A 464 20.35 13.81 59.25
N PRO A 465 20.15 12.76 58.41
CA PRO A 465 21.20 11.73 58.28
C PRO A 465 21.35 11.07 56.89
N THR A 466 22.63 10.95 56.49
CA THR A 466 23.33 9.72 56.05
C THR A 466 22.59 8.64 55.25
N VAL A 467 22.91 8.47 53.96
CA VAL A 467 22.80 7.17 53.27
C VAL A 467 24.09 6.83 52.51
N LYS A 468 24.54 5.60 52.77
CA LYS A 468 25.80 4.97 52.40
C LYS A 468 25.94 4.73 50.89
N LYS A 469 27.15 5.00 50.38
CA LYS A 469 27.71 4.33 49.19
C LYS A 469 27.97 2.85 49.51
N SER A 470 27.61 1.95 48.60
CA SER A 470 28.28 0.66 48.46
C SER A 470 28.52 0.36 46.99
N VAL A 471 29.80 0.41 46.63
CA VAL A 471 30.41 -0.24 45.47
C VAL A 471 30.77 -1.66 45.92
N LYS A 472 30.43 -2.67 45.12
CA LYS A 472 31.17 -3.94 45.08
C LYS A 472 31.03 -4.59 43.72
N THR A 473 32.11 -4.49 42.95
CA THR A 473 32.51 -5.44 41.91
C THR A 473 33.18 -6.64 42.58
N ARG A 474 32.85 -7.85 42.13
CA ARG A 474 33.82 -8.84 41.65
C ARG A 474 33.14 -9.88 40.79
#